data_AF-A0A3D1EY65-F1
#
_entry.id   AF-A0A3D1EY65-F1
#
_cell.length_a   1.000
_cell.length_b   1.000
_cell.length_c   1.000
_cell.angle_alpha   90.00
_cell.angle_beta   90.00
_cell.angle_gamma   90.00
#
_symmetry.space_group_name_H-M   'P 1'
#
loop_
_entity.id
_entity.type
_entity.pdbx_description
1 polymer ?
#
loop_
_entity_poly.entity_id
_entity_poly.type
_entity_poly.pdbx_seq_one_letter_code
_entity_poly.pdbx_strand_id
1 'polypeptide(L)'
;MNKLDFKKQDKVLYSGKAGRFDVLTVPAMSYLMIDGKGNPGTSQAFVDAVSALYPLAYNIKFHSKIKLQQDFVVPPLSGLWWADDMSAFCRDDRDQWQWTMMIRQPDWITTDIVDEMKQQVLAKDTKKKDSELNPDA
;
A
#
# COMPACT_ATOMS: atom_id res chain seq x y z
N MET A 1 2.46 18.33 -18.18
CA MET A 1 2.64 16.89 -17.94
C MET A 1 1.39 16.34 -17.29
N ASN A 2 0.81 15.28 -17.85
CA ASN A 2 -0.42 14.69 -17.31
C ASN A 2 -0.06 13.82 -16.09
N LYS A 3 -0.68 14.09 -14.94
CA LYS A 3 -0.44 13.35 -13.69
C LYS A 3 -1.41 12.18 -13.65
N LEU A 4 -0.89 10.95 -13.56
CA LEU A 4 -1.74 9.76 -13.46
C LEU A 4 -2.55 9.78 -12.16
N ASP A 5 -3.86 9.56 -12.27
CA ASP A 5 -4.76 9.39 -11.13
C ASP A 5 -5.66 8.19 -11.41
N PHE A 6 -5.38 7.05 -10.76
CA PHE A 6 -6.09 5.80 -10.97
C PHE A 6 -7.59 5.93 -10.72
N LYS A 7 -8.02 6.78 -9.77
CA LYS A 7 -9.44 6.99 -9.48
C LYS A 7 -10.17 7.68 -10.64
N LYS A 8 -9.44 8.44 -11.47
CA LYS A 8 -9.97 9.08 -12.66
C LYS A 8 -9.89 8.17 -13.88
N GLN A 9 -8.73 7.54 -14.09
CA GLN A 9 -8.49 6.69 -15.27
C GLN A 9 -9.33 5.41 -15.21
N ASP A 10 -9.30 4.71 -14.07
CA ASP A 10 -10.02 3.43 -13.89
C ASP A 10 -11.24 3.63 -13.01
N LYS A 11 -12.01 4.69 -13.26
CA LYS A 11 -13.13 5.12 -12.41
C LYS A 11 -14.05 3.99 -12.01
N VAL A 12 -14.35 3.06 -12.92
CA VAL A 12 -15.22 1.90 -12.67
C VAL A 12 -14.71 0.99 -11.54
N LEU A 13 -13.40 0.94 -11.29
CA LEU A 13 -12.78 0.15 -10.22
C LEU A 13 -12.76 0.87 -8.86
N TYR A 14 -12.92 2.19 -8.87
CA TYR A 14 -12.85 3.04 -7.67
C TYR A 14 -14.19 3.72 -7.35
N SER A 15 -15.24 3.40 -8.09
CA SER A 15 -16.58 3.94 -7.88
C SER A 15 -17.60 2.80 -7.87
N GLY A 16 -18.39 2.74 -6.80
CA GLY A 16 -19.58 1.90 -6.71
C GLY A 16 -20.80 2.75 -6.40
N LYS A 17 -22.00 2.28 -6.79
CA LYS A 17 -23.27 2.89 -6.40
C LYS A 17 -23.90 2.08 -5.27
N ALA A 18 -24.33 2.75 -4.21
CA ALA A 18 -25.06 2.09 -3.13
C ALA A 18 -26.32 1.39 -3.67
N GLY A 19 -26.60 0.18 -3.18
CA GLY A 19 -27.77 -0.61 -3.59
C GLY A 19 -27.67 -1.24 -4.98
N ARG A 20 -26.47 -1.29 -5.58
CA ARG A 20 -26.25 -1.89 -6.91
C ARG A 20 -25.07 -2.86 -6.88
N PHE A 21 -25.26 -4.00 -7.54
CA PHE A 21 -24.18 -4.95 -7.83
C PHE A 21 -23.77 -4.79 -9.29
N ASP A 22 -22.46 -4.69 -9.51
CA ASP A 22 -21.86 -4.59 -10.84
C ASP A 22 -20.86 -5.73 -11.02
N VAL A 23 -20.89 -6.36 -12.20
CA VAL A 23 -19.88 -7.34 -12.60
C VAL A 23 -18.77 -6.58 -13.34
N LEU A 24 -17.55 -6.66 -12.82
CA LEU A 24 -16.40 -5.95 -13.37
C LEU A 24 -15.33 -6.95 -13.81
N THR A 25 -14.67 -6.66 -14.92
CA THR A 25 -13.40 -7.33 -15.28
C THR A 25 -12.26 -6.47 -14.74
N VAL A 26 -11.51 -7.02 -13.80
CA VAL A 26 -10.37 -6.34 -13.18
C VAL A 26 -9.09 -6.84 -13.88
N PRO A 27 -8.33 -5.98 -14.58
CA PRO A 27 -7.09 -6.41 -15.22
C PRO A 27 -6.01 -6.73 -14.18
N ALA A 28 -4.93 -7.39 -14.61
CA ALA A 28 -3.73 -7.51 -13.79
C ALA A 28 -3.15 -6.12 -13.51
N MET A 29 -2.67 -5.90 -12.29
CA MET A 29 -2.10 -4.63 -11.83
C MET A 29 -0.96 -4.90 -10.84
N SER A 30 -0.03 -3.95 -10.77
CA SER A 30 1.09 -4.01 -9.84
C SER A 30 0.75 -3.37 -8.49
N TYR A 31 1.19 -3.97 -7.40
CA TYR A 31 0.98 -3.48 -6.04
C TYR A 31 2.24 -3.62 -5.19
N LEU A 32 2.47 -2.66 -4.29
CA LEU A 32 3.27 -2.90 -3.09
C LEU A 32 2.37 -3.66 -2.10
N MET A 33 2.87 -4.74 -1.49
CA MET A 33 2.05 -5.64 -0.69
C MET A 33 2.78 -6.07 0.58
N ILE A 34 2.05 -6.16 1.69
CA ILE A 34 2.51 -6.77 2.94
C ILE A 34 1.40 -7.67 3.47
N ASP A 35 1.74 -8.92 3.73
CA ASP A 35 0.86 -9.90 4.36
C ASP A 35 0.91 -9.79 5.89
N GLY A 36 -0.18 -10.15 6.54
CA GLY A 36 -0.26 -10.22 7.98
C GLY A 36 -1.49 -10.97 8.49
N LYS A 37 -1.59 -11.03 9.82
CA LYS A 37 -2.67 -11.69 10.54
C LYS A 37 -3.06 -10.87 11.76
N GLY A 38 -4.31 -11.05 12.18
CA GLY A 38 -4.86 -10.53 13.42
C GLY A 38 -5.70 -9.29 13.22
N ASN A 39 -6.34 -8.87 14.31
CA ASN A 39 -7.33 -7.81 14.31
C ASN A 39 -6.70 -6.46 13.89
N PRO A 40 -7.19 -5.83 12.81
CA PRO A 40 -6.62 -4.57 12.32
C PRO A 40 -6.81 -3.40 13.29
N GLY A 41 -7.73 -3.51 14.25
CA GLY A 41 -7.96 -2.49 15.28
C GLY A 41 -6.99 -2.53 16.45
N THR A 42 -6.24 -3.63 16.64
CA THR A 42 -5.38 -3.83 17.82
C THR A 42 -3.99 -4.39 17.50
N SER A 43 -3.80 -5.02 16.34
CA SER A 43 -2.55 -5.67 15.97
C SER A 43 -1.49 -4.64 15.59
N GLN A 44 -0.34 -4.69 16.28
CA GLN A 44 0.84 -3.91 15.91
C GLN A 44 1.33 -4.25 14.49
N ALA A 45 1.20 -5.52 14.07
CA ALA A 45 1.59 -5.94 12.72
C ALA A 45 0.80 -5.18 11.64
N PHE A 46 -0.48 -4.88 11.88
CA PHE A 46 -1.28 -4.08 10.95
C PHE A 46 -0.79 -2.63 10.88
N VAL A 47 -0.53 -2.03 12.04
CA VAL A 47 0.02 -0.67 12.13
C VAL A 47 1.37 -0.57 11.43
N ASP A 48 2.25 -1.54 11.65
CA ASP A 48 3.59 -1.59 11.04
C ASP A 48 3.51 -1.77 9.52
N ALA A 49 2.63 -2.65 9.04
CA ALA A 49 2.44 -2.88 7.60
C ALA A 49 1.99 -1.59 6.88
N VAL A 50 0.97 -0.91 7.41
CA VAL A 50 0.49 0.36 6.82
C VAL A 50 1.56 1.45 6.93
N SER A 51 2.26 1.52 8.06
CA SER A 51 3.32 2.50 8.31
C SER A 51 4.56 2.26 7.44
N ALA A 52 4.80 1.04 6.97
CA ALA A 52 5.88 0.73 6.03
C ALA A 52 5.47 0.99 4.56
N LEU A 53 4.23 0.70 4.18
CA LEU A 53 3.73 0.84 2.81
C LEU A 53 3.74 2.31 2.34
N TYR A 54 3.31 3.25 3.17
CA TYR A 54 3.18 4.65 2.76
C TYR A 54 4.52 5.34 2.48
N PRO A 55 5.53 5.28 3.36
CA PRO A 55 6.85 5.85 3.08
C PRO A 55 7.45 5.32 1.78
N LEU A 56 7.35 4.01 1.53
CA LEU A 56 7.83 3.41 0.28
C LEU A 56 7.06 3.93 -0.94
N ALA A 57 5.73 3.95 -0.89
CA ALA A 57 4.89 4.45 -1.99
C ALA A 57 5.17 5.92 -2.32
N TYR A 58 5.37 6.77 -1.30
CA TYR A 58 5.72 8.17 -1.51
C TYR A 58 7.15 8.34 -2.03
N ASN A 59 8.12 7.55 -1.55
CA ASN A 59 9.50 7.61 -2.06
C ASN A 59 9.54 7.22 -3.55
N ILE A 60 8.82 6.17 -3.95
CA ILE A 60 8.64 5.78 -5.36
C ILE A 60 7.99 6.91 -6.16
N LYS A 61 6.91 7.52 -5.65
CA LYS A 61 6.26 8.66 -6.30
C LYS A 61 7.23 9.80 -6.58
N PHE A 62 8.04 10.19 -5.59
CA PHE A 62 8.98 11.31 -5.76
C PHE A 62 10.12 10.95 -6.71
N HIS A 63 10.64 9.72 -6.62
CA HIS A 63 11.62 9.22 -7.59
C HIS A 63 11.05 9.26 -9.01
N SER A 64 9.86 8.69 -9.23
CA SER A 64 9.20 8.68 -10.54
C SER A 64 9.00 10.09 -11.09
N LYS A 65 8.54 11.03 -10.25
CA LYS A 65 8.34 12.42 -10.66
C LYS A 65 9.64 13.11 -11.06
N ILE A 66 10.74 12.87 -10.35
CA ILE A 66 12.00 13.59 -10.53
C ILE A 66 12.89 12.92 -11.59
N LYS A 67 13.08 11.60 -11.50
CA LYS A 67 14.01 10.82 -12.33
C LYS A 67 13.37 10.35 -13.62
N LEU A 68 12.12 9.90 -13.56
CA LEU A 68 11.40 9.39 -14.73
C LEU A 68 10.54 10.46 -15.41
N GLN A 69 10.39 11.63 -14.79
CA GLN A 69 9.51 12.72 -15.24
C GLN A 69 8.05 12.28 -15.43
N GLN A 70 7.62 11.25 -14.71
CA GLN A 70 6.26 10.72 -14.71
C GLN A 70 5.67 10.82 -13.30
N ASP A 71 4.64 11.63 -13.13
CA ASP A 71 3.99 11.87 -11.83
C ASP A 71 2.67 11.09 -11.73
N PHE A 72 2.38 10.55 -10.54
CA PHE A 72 1.12 9.86 -10.25
C PHE A 72 0.60 10.20 -8.85
N VAL A 73 -0.70 10.10 -8.61
CA VAL A 73 -1.31 10.20 -7.28
C VAL A 73 -1.16 8.84 -6.59
N VAL A 74 -0.66 8.82 -5.34
CA VAL A 74 -0.68 7.58 -4.53
C VAL A 74 -2.14 7.16 -4.35
N PRO A 75 -2.54 5.96 -4.80
CA PRO A 75 -3.92 5.52 -4.71
C PRO A 75 -4.33 5.19 -3.27
N PRO A 76 -5.63 4.99 -3.01
CA PRO A 76 -6.10 4.52 -1.71
C PRO A 76 -5.44 3.21 -1.30
N LEU A 77 -5.25 3.01 0.01
CA LEU A 77 -4.92 1.71 0.57
C LEU A 77 -6.03 0.72 0.20
N SER A 78 -5.64 -0.45 -0.29
CA SER A 78 -6.52 -1.58 -0.56
C SER A 78 -6.13 -2.73 0.35
N GLY A 79 -7.07 -3.63 0.63
CA GLY A 79 -6.85 -4.77 1.52
C GLY A 79 -7.56 -6.01 0.99
N LEU A 80 -6.84 -7.12 0.93
CA LEU A 80 -7.42 -8.46 0.81
C LEU A 80 -7.61 -9.02 2.22
N TRP A 81 -8.71 -9.75 2.44
CA TRP A 81 -9.07 -10.28 3.76
C TRP A 81 -9.59 -11.70 3.62
N TRP A 82 -9.07 -12.61 4.44
CA TRP A 82 -9.50 -14.00 4.51
C TRP A 82 -9.23 -14.58 5.91
N ALA A 83 -9.58 -15.84 6.12
CA ALA A 83 -9.24 -16.61 7.31
C ALA A 83 -9.18 -18.10 6.92
N ASP A 84 -8.48 -18.92 7.70
CA ASP A 84 -8.46 -20.38 7.47
C ASP A 84 -9.88 -20.97 7.65
N ASP A 85 -10.62 -20.44 8.62
CA ASP A 85 -12.07 -20.64 8.79
C ASP A 85 -12.81 -19.33 8.48
N MET A 86 -13.44 -19.26 7.30
CA MET A 86 -14.18 -18.07 6.86
C MET A 86 -15.39 -17.72 7.73
N SER A 87 -15.88 -18.65 8.57
CA SER A 87 -16.95 -18.32 9.52
C SER A 87 -16.49 -17.37 10.64
N ALA A 88 -15.17 -17.12 10.78
CA ALA A 88 -14.62 -16.06 11.61
C ALA A 88 -15.16 -14.67 11.26
N PHE A 89 -15.47 -14.38 9.98
CA PHE A 89 -16.08 -13.11 9.59
C PHE A 89 -17.53 -12.98 10.07
N CYS A 90 -18.27 -14.09 10.14
CA CYS A 90 -19.64 -14.10 10.67
C CYS A 90 -19.65 -13.94 12.19
N ARG A 91 -18.64 -14.47 12.88
CA ARG A 91 -18.49 -14.35 14.35
C ARG A 91 -17.80 -13.05 14.79
N ASP A 92 -17.29 -12.24 13.86
CA ASP A 92 -16.41 -11.10 14.11
C ASP A 92 -15.14 -11.48 14.92
N ASP A 93 -14.63 -12.70 14.72
CA ASP A 93 -13.39 -13.18 15.36
C ASP A 93 -12.17 -12.67 14.59
N ARG A 94 -11.86 -11.39 14.80
CA ARG A 94 -10.84 -10.65 14.03
C ARG A 94 -9.42 -11.13 14.24
N ASP A 95 -9.15 -11.85 15.33
CA ASP A 95 -7.82 -12.40 15.60
C ASP A 95 -7.45 -13.53 14.64
N GLN A 96 -8.45 -14.14 13.99
CA GLN A 96 -8.24 -15.15 12.94
C GLN A 96 -8.09 -14.56 11.54
N TRP A 97 -8.34 -13.26 11.37
CA TRP A 97 -8.27 -12.63 10.06
C TRP A 97 -6.83 -12.61 9.56
N GLN A 98 -6.64 -13.02 8.32
CA GLN A 98 -5.44 -12.85 7.52
C GLN A 98 -5.70 -11.79 6.48
N TRP A 99 -4.68 -11.03 6.13
CA TRP A 99 -4.82 -9.91 5.22
C TRP A 99 -3.56 -9.64 4.41
N THR A 100 -3.76 -9.01 3.26
CA THR A 100 -2.69 -8.38 2.47
C THR A 100 -3.04 -6.91 2.32
N MET A 101 -2.25 -6.03 2.92
CA MET A 101 -2.37 -4.59 2.72
C MET A 101 -1.59 -4.18 1.48
N MET A 102 -2.19 -3.32 0.65
CA MET A 102 -1.63 -3.06 -0.68
C MET A 102 -1.88 -1.65 -1.22
N ILE A 103 -0.89 -1.13 -1.94
CA ILE A 103 -0.95 0.16 -2.65
C ILE A 103 -0.56 -0.04 -4.12
N ARG A 104 -1.51 0.19 -5.03
CA ARG A 104 -1.31 0.03 -6.48
C ARG A 104 -0.19 0.93 -6.98
N GLN A 105 0.64 0.40 -7.88
CA GLN A 105 1.72 1.10 -8.56
C GLN A 105 1.41 1.24 -10.06
N PRO A 106 1.92 2.29 -10.72
CA PRO A 106 1.92 2.37 -12.18
C PRO A 106 2.78 1.28 -12.85
N ASP A 107 2.43 0.90 -14.07
CA ASP A 107 3.09 -0.20 -14.80
C ASP A 107 4.56 0.09 -15.14
N TRP A 108 4.97 1.36 -15.17
CA TRP A 108 6.37 1.75 -15.38
C TRP A 108 7.24 1.63 -14.13
N ILE A 109 6.65 1.32 -12.97
CA ILE A 109 7.40 1.07 -11.73
C ILE A 109 7.84 -0.40 -11.74
N THR A 110 9.13 -0.62 -11.93
CA THR A 110 9.76 -1.94 -11.95
C THR A 110 10.18 -2.39 -10.55
N THR A 111 10.44 -3.69 -10.39
CA THR A 111 10.99 -4.25 -9.15
C THR A 111 12.31 -3.59 -8.75
N ASP A 112 13.19 -3.28 -9.72
CA ASP A 112 14.47 -2.60 -9.44
C ASP A 112 14.26 -1.22 -8.79
N ILE A 113 13.28 -0.45 -9.28
CA ILE A 113 12.91 0.84 -8.68
C ILE A 113 12.38 0.62 -7.26
N VAL A 114 11.54 -0.39 -7.06
CA VAL A 114 11.00 -0.71 -5.73
C VAL A 114 12.12 -1.06 -4.76
N ASP A 115 13.07 -1.90 -5.17
CA ASP A 115 14.20 -2.32 -4.35
C ASP A 115 15.13 -1.15 -4.02
N GLU A 116 15.45 -0.30 -5.01
CA GLU A 116 16.22 0.92 -4.78
C GLU A 116 15.54 1.83 -3.75
N MET A 117 14.23 2.06 -3.92
CA MET A 117 13.47 2.95 -3.03
C MET A 117 13.32 2.36 -1.62
N LYS A 118 13.22 1.03 -1.50
CA LYS A 118 13.21 0.32 -0.23
C LYS A 118 14.53 0.53 0.52
N GLN A 119 15.68 0.38 -0.15
CA GLN A 119 16.98 0.64 0.48
C GLN A 119 17.10 2.10 0.96
N GLN A 120 16.62 3.05 0.17
CA GLN A 120 16.64 4.46 0.58
C GLN A 120 15.75 4.75 1.79
N VAL A 121 14.58 4.11 1.91
CA VAL A 121 13.70 4.25 3.08
C VAL A 121 14.38 3.69 4.32
N LEU A 122 14.94 2.47 4.24
CA LEU A 122 15.65 1.85 5.36
C LEU A 122 16.85 2.68 5.84
N ALA A 123 17.60 3.28 4.92
CA ALA A 123 18.72 4.15 5.26
C ALA A 123 18.26 5.45 5.97
N LYS A 124 17.11 6.02 5.58
CA LYS A 124 16.53 7.20 6.24
C LYS A 124 16.02 6.87 7.64
N ASP A 125 15.36 5.73 7.81
CA ASP A 125 14.86 5.29 9.11
C ASP A 125 16.00 5.00 10.10
N THR A 126 17.10 4.44 9.62
CA THR A 126 18.31 4.22 10.44
C THR A 126 18.88 5.56 10.93
N LYS A 127 19.08 6.52 10.02
CA LYS A 127 19.55 7.87 10.39
C LYS A 127 18.63 8.60 11.36
N LYS A 128 17.31 8.43 11.21
CA LYS A 128 16.33 9.03 12.12
C LYS A 128 16.46 8.45 13.52
N LYS A 129 16.57 7.13 13.66
CA LYS A 129 16.80 6.47 14.95
C LYS A 129 18.12 6.91 15.58
N ASP A 130 19.19 7.01 14.80
CA ASP A 130 20.49 7.48 15.30
C ASP A 130 20.41 8.93 15.80
N SER A 131 19.67 9.81 15.10
CA SER A 131 19.47 11.20 15.53
C SER A 131 18.55 11.33 16.77
N GLU A 132 17.57 10.43 16.94
CA GLU A 132 16.72 10.40 18.14
C GLU A 132 17.48 9.87 19.36
N LEU A 133 18.44 8.97 19.15
CA LEU A 133 19.33 8.45 20.18
C LEU A 133 20.49 9.41 20.53
N ASN A 134 20.81 10.34 19.64
CA ASN A 134 21.88 11.32 19.83
C ASN A 134 21.44 12.72 19.36
N PRO A 135 20.60 13.43 20.13
CA PRO A 135 20.00 14.69 19.72
C PRO A 135 20.99 15.87 19.62
N ASP A 136 22.23 15.70 20.10
CA ASP A 136 23.26 16.76 20.18
C ASP A 136 24.47 16.53 19.24
N ALA A 137 24.38 15.61 18.26
CA ALA A 137 25.45 15.32 17.29
C ALA A 137 25.31 16.03 15.94
#